data_AF-A0AAE1K1Y5-F1
#
_entry.id   AF-A0AAE1K1Y5-F1
#
_cell.length_a   1.000
_cell.length_b   1.000
_cell.length_c   1.000
_cell.angle_alpha   90.00
_cell.angle_beta   90.00
_cell.angle_gamma   90.00
#
_symmetry.space_group_name_H-M   'P 1'
#
loop_
_entity.id
_entity.type
_entity.pdbx_description
1 polymer ?
#
loop_
_entity_poly.entity_id
_entity_poly.type
_entity_poly.pdbx_seq_one_letter_code
_entity_poly.pdbx_strand_id
1 'polypeptide(L)'
;MFTEYDYARDRASQNSRKERVRETSGRNRTSILEKDIENIIAAYGLSVNQSRHSDDSTSVRLIAQDMKDAGELLYFKDQGELDPQNTEIPSEEFVLAFMKEGQQLMFSEQLKNTEKHGV
;
A
#
# COMPACT_ATOMS: atom_id res chain seq x y z
N MET A 1 -29.56 38.79 -7.76
CA MET A 1 -29.79 38.17 -9.09
C MET A 1 -28.41 37.79 -9.59
N PHE A 2 -28.09 36.50 -9.69
CA PHE A 2 -26.77 36.05 -10.18
C PHE A 2 -26.71 36.30 -11.69
N THR A 3 -25.60 36.89 -12.14
CA THR A 3 -25.42 37.26 -13.56
C THR A 3 -24.85 36.08 -14.34
N GLU A 4 -25.04 36.04 -15.66
CA GLU A 4 -24.41 35.01 -16.52
C GLU A 4 -22.89 34.96 -16.35
N TYR A 5 -22.27 36.08 -15.96
CA TYR A 5 -20.85 36.18 -15.64
C TYR A 5 -20.46 35.36 -14.41
N ASP A 6 -21.31 35.33 -13.38
CA ASP A 6 -21.08 34.56 -12.15
C ASP A 6 -21.15 33.04 -12.44
N TYR A 7 -22.09 32.62 -13.30
CA TYR A 7 -22.20 31.23 -13.73
C TYR A 7 -21.00 30.77 -14.57
N ALA A 8 -20.52 31.61 -15.49
CA ALA A 8 -19.36 31.29 -16.32
C ALA A 8 -18.08 31.13 -15.47
N ARG A 9 -17.91 31.99 -14.45
CA ARG A 9 -16.75 31.95 -13.54
C ARG A 9 -16.72 30.70 -12.68
N ASP A 10 -17.87 30.30 -12.13
CA ASP A 10 -17.96 29.07 -11.32
C ASP A 10 -17.71 27.82 -12.18
N ARG A 11 -18.26 27.78 -13.41
CA ARG A 11 -18.03 26.67 -14.34
C ARG A 11 -16.56 26.53 -14.75
N ALA A 12 -15.87 27.66 -15.00
CA ALA A 12 -14.44 27.68 -15.27
C ALA A 12 -13.64 27.16 -14.07
N SER A 13 -13.96 27.61 -12.85
CA SER A 13 -13.34 27.14 -11.60
C SER A 13 -13.52 25.63 -11.40
N GLN A 14 -14.72 25.10 -11.62
CA GLN A 14 -15.03 23.67 -11.53
C GLN A 14 -14.27 22.86 -12.59
N ASN A 15 -14.16 23.37 -13.82
CA ASN A 15 -13.41 22.71 -14.89
C ASN A 15 -11.91 22.68 -14.59
N SER A 16 -11.31 23.78 -14.14
CA SER A 16 -9.90 23.83 -13.73
C SER A 16 -9.60 22.95 -12.51
N ARG A 17 -10.60 22.71 -11.64
CA ARG A 17 -10.46 21.77 -10.52
C ARG A 17 -10.52 20.32 -11.02
N LYS A 18 -11.46 19.99 -11.92
CA LYS A 18 -11.57 18.66 -12.53
C LYS A 18 -10.35 18.32 -13.38
N GLU A 19 -9.77 19.30 -14.08
CA GLU A 19 -8.58 19.14 -14.91
C GLU A 19 -7.34 18.86 -14.06
N ARG A 20 -7.15 19.61 -12.95
CA ARG A 20 -6.09 19.32 -11.96
C ARG A 20 -6.24 17.95 -11.29
N VAL A 21 -7.48 17.52 -11.01
CA VAL A 21 -7.76 16.17 -10.48
C VAL A 21 -7.45 15.09 -11.52
N ARG A 22 -7.73 15.33 -12.80
CA ARG A 22 -7.37 14.41 -13.89
C ARG A 22 -5.85 14.32 -14.11
N GLU A 23 -5.13 15.44 -14.06
CA GLU A 23 -3.65 15.45 -14.14
C GLU A 23 -2.97 14.76 -12.96
N THR A 24 -3.57 14.81 -11.76
CA THR A 24 -3.07 14.09 -10.59
C THR A 24 -3.47 12.61 -10.59
N SER A 25 -4.64 12.27 -11.15
CA SER A 25 -5.12 10.90 -11.29
C SER A 25 -4.38 10.10 -12.38
N GLY A 26 -3.68 10.75 -13.30
CA GLY A 26 -2.92 10.12 -14.39
C GLY A 26 -1.42 9.95 -14.12
N ARG A 27 -0.90 10.45 -12.99
CA ARG A 27 0.49 10.19 -12.57
C ARG A 27 0.49 8.95 -11.69
N ASN A 28 0.93 7.82 -12.24
CA ASN A 28 1.39 6.71 -11.41
C ASN A 28 2.42 7.29 -10.43
N ARG A 29 2.12 7.27 -9.13
CA ARG A 29 3.09 7.71 -8.12
C ARG A 29 4.29 6.79 -8.24
N THR A 30 5.47 7.37 -8.38
CA THR A 30 6.73 6.62 -8.47
C THR A 30 7.21 6.11 -7.12
N SER A 31 6.65 6.63 -6.01
CA SER A 31 7.04 6.30 -4.64
C SER A 31 5.82 5.97 -3.77
N ILE A 32 5.90 4.90 -2.99
CA ILE A 32 5.02 4.62 -1.86
C ILE A 32 5.36 5.59 -0.73
N LEU A 33 4.34 6.16 -0.09
CA LEU A 33 4.49 7.07 1.05
C LEU A 33 4.06 6.37 2.35
N GLU A 34 4.49 6.91 3.50
CA GLU A 34 4.05 6.43 4.82
C GLU A 34 2.52 6.34 4.88
N LYS A 35 1.83 7.39 4.39
CA LYS A 35 0.37 7.46 4.35
C LYS A 35 -0.27 6.34 3.54
N ASP A 36 0.39 5.86 2.47
CA ASP A 36 -0.16 4.77 1.67
C ASP A 36 -0.12 3.45 2.48
N ILE A 37 0.93 3.23 3.28
CA ILE A 37 1.00 2.10 4.22
C ILE A 37 0.00 2.26 5.38
N GLU A 38 -0.14 3.46 5.96
CA GLU A 38 -1.15 3.74 7.00
C GLU A 38 -2.56 3.37 6.49
N ASN A 39 -2.88 3.73 5.24
CA ASN A 39 -4.16 3.38 4.61
C ASN A 39 -4.34 1.87 4.43
N ILE A 40 -3.28 1.15 4.04
CA ILE A 40 -3.31 -0.32 3.93
C ILE A 40 -3.56 -0.93 5.31
N ILE A 41 -2.83 -0.50 6.34
CA ILE A 41 -3.01 -0.98 7.71
C ILE A 41 -4.46 -0.77 8.16
N ALA A 42 -5.02 0.42 7.96
CA ALA A 42 -6.39 0.72 8.34
C ALA A 42 -7.41 -0.11 7.54
N ALA A 43 -7.22 -0.25 6.23
CA ALA A 43 -8.14 -0.99 5.35
C ALA A 43 -8.16 -2.49 5.67
N TYR A 44 -7.01 -3.04 6.08
CA TYR A 44 -6.85 -4.46 6.38
C TYR A 44 -6.84 -4.76 7.89
N GLY A 45 -6.97 -3.76 8.77
CA GLY A 45 -7.00 -3.96 10.22
C GLY A 45 -5.75 -4.67 10.75
N LEU A 46 -4.58 -4.26 10.27
CA LEU A 46 -3.28 -4.82 10.68
C LEU A 46 -2.85 -4.25 12.03
N SER A 47 -2.15 -5.05 12.82
CA SER A 47 -1.87 -4.77 14.23
C SER A 47 -0.47 -4.17 14.40
N VAL A 48 -0.19 -3.07 13.71
CA VAL A 48 1.18 -2.51 13.62
C VAL A 48 1.34 -1.23 14.43
N ASN A 49 2.43 -1.13 15.17
CA ASN A 49 2.81 0.13 15.81
C ASN A 49 3.26 1.12 14.72
N GLN A 50 2.66 2.31 14.69
CA GLN A 50 3.06 3.33 13.73
C GLN A 50 4.25 4.11 14.27
N SER A 51 5.44 3.70 13.84
CA SER A 51 6.71 4.36 14.10
C SER A 51 6.93 5.48 13.07
N ARG A 52 6.78 6.74 13.48
CA ARG A 52 7.00 7.90 12.59
C ARG A 52 8.46 8.32 12.54
N HIS A 53 9.00 8.47 11.32
CA HIS A 53 10.36 8.98 11.08
C HIS A 53 10.38 10.23 10.19
N SER A 54 11.58 10.79 10.01
CA SER A 54 11.80 12.04 9.27
C SER A 54 11.59 11.92 7.75
N ASP A 55 11.67 10.71 7.20
CA ASP A 55 11.50 10.45 5.78
C ASP A 55 10.57 9.25 5.55
N ASP A 56 9.75 9.34 4.50
CA ASP A 56 8.72 8.36 4.15
C ASP A 56 9.30 6.96 3.93
N SER A 57 10.45 6.86 3.26
CA SER A 57 11.11 5.57 2.98
C SER A 57 11.48 4.81 4.25
N THR A 58 12.05 5.51 5.22
CA THR A 58 12.42 4.91 6.51
C THR A 58 11.17 4.52 7.28
N SER A 59 10.14 5.37 7.29
CA SER A 59 8.85 5.02 7.90
C SER A 59 8.25 3.74 7.31
N VAL A 60 8.18 3.63 5.97
CA VAL A 60 7.64 2.44 5.27
C VAL A 60 8.41 1.18 5.66
N ARG A 61 9.75 1.25 5.65
CA ARG A 61 10.59 0.10 6.00
C ARG A 61 10.44 -0.34 7.45
N LEU A 62 10.32 0.61 8.39
CA LEU A 62 10.12 0.30 9.81
C LEU A 62 8.76 -0.32 10.07
N ILE A 63 7.72 0.21 9.44
CA ILE A 63 6.38 -0.37 9.54
C ILE A 63 6.38 -1.80 8.98
N ALA A 64 7.05 -2.04 7.84
CA ALA A 64 7.19 -3.40 7.30
C ALA A 64 7.94 -4.33 8.28
N GLN A 65 8.99 -3.83 8.94
CA GLN A 65 9.70 -4.59 9.98
C GLN A 65 8.80 -4.90 11.19
N ASP A 66 8.01 -3.94 11.65
CA ASP A 66 7.04 -4.14 12.74
C ASP A 66 5.98 -5.19 12.36
N MET A 67 5.51 -5.19 11.10
CA MET A 67 4.60 -6.23 10.58
C MET A 67 5.26 -7.61 10.54
N LYS A 68 6.56 -7.68 10.24
CA LYS A 68 7.33 -8.93 10.25
C LYS A 68 7.46 -9.48 11.66
N ASP A 69 7.76 -8.62 12.62
CA ASP A 69 7.93 -9.01 14.02
C ASP A 69 6.60 -9.43 14.67
N ALA A 70 5.48 -8.84 14.22
CA ALA A 70 4.12 -9.29 14.54
C ALA A 70 3.72 -10.61 13.85
N GLY A 71 4.54 -11.12 12.92
CA GLY A 71 4.23 -12.32 12.14
C GLY A 71 3.16 -12.11 11.07
N GLU A 72 2.75 -10.87 10.81
CA GLU A 72 1.72 -10.53 9.82
C GLU A 72 2.31 -10.36 8.40
N LEU A 73 3.62 -10.12 8.27
CA LEU A 73 4.30 -9.96 6.98
C LEU A 73 4.87 -11.27 6.43
N LEU A 74 4.56 -11.58 5.18
CA LEU A 74 5.14 -12.71 4.44
C LEU A 74 6.33 -12.29 3.59
N TYR A 75 6.23 -11.14 2.94
CA TYR A 75 7.25 -10.64 2.03
C TYR A 75 7.17 -9.12 1.92
N PHE A 76 8.34 -8.49 1.84
CA PHE A 76 8.47 -7.05 1.63
C PHE A 76 9.65 -6.78 0.71
N LYS A 77 9.41 -5.93 -0.28
CA LYS A 77 10.42 -5.38 -1.18
C LYS A 77 10.15 -3.90 -1.36
N ASP A 78 11.15 -3.08 -1.10
CA ASP A 78 11.05 -1.64 -1.29
C ASP A 78 11.32 -1.25 -2.76
N GLN A 79 10.92 -0.04 -3.14
CA GLN A 79 11.21 0.49 -4.47
C GLN A 79 12.69 0.83 -4.59
N GLY A 80 13.25 0.55 -5.76
CA GLY A 80 14.68 0.65 -6.03
C GLY A 80 15.49 -0.56 -5.55
N GLU A 81 14.89 -1.48 -4.80
CA GLU A 81 15.55 -2.73 -4.42
C GLU A 81 15.42 -3.78 -5.52
N LEU A 82 16.50 -4.56 -5.68
CA LEU A 82 16.50 -5.78 -6.48
C LEU A 82 16.39 -6.97 -5.53
N ASP A 83 15.53 -7.93 -5.87
CA ASP A 83 15.46 -9.20 -5.17
C ASP A 83 16.09 -10.31 -6.03
N PRO A 84 17.28 -10.83 -5.65
CA PRO A 84 17.94 -11.91 -6.37
C PRO A 84 17.13 -13.21 -6.41
N GLN A 85 16.20 -13.41 -5.46
CA GLN A 85 15.35 -14.60 -5.40
C GLN A 85 14.09 -14.44 -6.25
N ASN A 86 13.72 -13.21 -6.61
CA ASN A 86 12.52 -12.90 -7.37
C ASN A 86 12.86 -11.91 -8.50
N THR A 87 13.68 -12.36 -9.46
CA THR A 87 14.19 -11.50 -10.56
C THR A 87 13.12 -11.02 -11.54
N GLU A 88 11.91 -11.60 -11.46
CA GLU A 88 10.75 -11.17 -12.24
C GLU A 88 10.14 -9.86 -11.70
N ILE A 89 10.42 -9.49 -10.45
CA ILE A 89 9.90 -8.27 -9.83
C ILE A 89 10.82 -7.09 -10.20
N PRO A 90 10.34 -6.11 -10.99
CA PRO A 90 11.13 -4.95 -11.39
C PRO A 90 11.56 -4.09 -10.20
N SER A 91 12.66 -3.34 -10.32
CA SER A 91 13.17 -2.54 -9.19
C SER A 91 12.23 -1.39 -8.83
N GLU A 92 11.54 -0.82 -9.79
CA GLU A 92 10.55 0.25 -9.62
C GLU A 92 9.29 -0.19 -8.85
N GLU A 93 9.04 -1.49 -8.74
CA GLU A 93 7.86 -2.01 -8.06
C GLU A 93 8.07 -2.16 -6.55
N PHE A 94 7.04 -1.76 -5.82
CA PHE A 94 6.88 -2.03 -4.41
C PHE A 94 6.08 -3.31 -4.21
N VAL A 95 6.50 -4.17 -3.29
CA VAL A 95 5.73 -5.37 -2.96
C VAL A 95 5.59 -5.50 -1.45
N LEU A 96 4.34 -5.66 -1.02
CA LEU A 96 3.96 -5.95 0.35
C LEU A 96 2.99 -7.13 0.34
N ALA A 97 3.47 -8.30 0.80
CA ALA A 97 2.62 -9.46 1.02
C ALA A 97 2.48 -9.72 2.51
N PHE A 98 1.26 -9.77 2.98
CA PHE A 98 0.92 -9.96 4.39
C PHE A 98 -0.26 -10.92 4.53
N MET A 99 -0.43 -11.46 5.72
CA MET A 99 -1.45 -12.44 6.03
C MET A 99 -1.99 -12.18 7.44
N LYS A 100 -3.32 -12.04 7.55
CA LYS A 100 -3.99 -11.86 8.85
C LYS A 100 -3.96 -13.15 9.65
N GLU A 101 -4.07 -13.04 10.97
CA GLU A 101 -4.14 -14.19 11.89
C GLU A 101 -5.15 -15.26 11.43
N GLY A 102 -6.35 -14.88 11.02
CA GLY A 102 -7.35 -15.83 10.51
C GLY A 102 -6.91 -16.62 9.26
N GLN A 103 -6.15 -15.99 8.37
CA GLN A 103 -5.58 -16.64 7.19
C GLN A 103 -4.39 -17.54 7.56
N GLN A 104 -3.59 -17.15 8.56
CA GLN A 104 -2.51 -17.98 9.10
C GLN A 104 -3.05 -19.27 9.69
N LEU A 105 -4.15 -19.20 10.43
CA LEU A 105 -4.82 -20.36 10.99
C LEU A 105 -5.28 -21.32 9.88
N MET A 106 -5.98 -20.81 8.86
CA MET A 106 -6.43 -21.61 7.72
C MET A 106 -5.26 -22.29 6.99
N PHE A 107 -4.16 -21.57 6.77
CA PHE A 107 -2.97 -22.13 6.13
C PHE A 107 -2.32 -23.22 6.98
N SER A 108 -2.24 -23.02 8.29
CA SER A 108 -1.68 -24.01 9.22
C SER A 108 -2.52 -25.28 9.31
N GLU A 109 -3.85 -25.17 9.22
CA GLU A 109 -4.76 -26.31 9.20
C GLU A 109 -4.66 -27.09 7.89
N GLN A 110 -4.54 -26.38 6.76
CA GLN A 110 -4.30 -27.01 5.46
C GLN A 110 -3.00 -27.81 5.47
N LEU A 111 -1.88 -27.22 5.90
CA LEU A 111 -0.59 -27.90 6.01
C LEU A 111 -0.67 -29.18 6.86
N LYS A 112 -1.29 -29.11 8.03
CA LYS A 112 -1.50 -30.28 8.91
C LYS A 112 -2.33 -31.37 8.24
N ASN A 113 -3.31 -30.99 7.41
CA ASN A 113 -4.14 -31.94 6.69
C ASN A 113 -3.39 -32.58 5.52
N THR A 114 -2.54 -31.85 4.80
CA THR A 114 -1.67 -32.40 3.75
C THR A 114 -0.62 -33.36 4.32
N GLU A 115 -0.04 -33.05 5.49
CA GLU A 115 0.90 -33.95 6.17
C GLU A 115 0.22 -35.22 6.69
N LYS A 116 -1.05 -35.13 7.14
CA LYS A 116 -1.82 -36.29 7.62
C LYS A 116 -2.32 -37.20 6.49
N HIS A 117 -2.51 -36.69 5.28
CA HIS A 117 -3.11 -37.42 4.16
C HIS A 117 -2.12 -37.54 2.99
N GLY A 118 -0.83 -37.66 3.32
CA GLY A 118 0.30 -37.59 2.39
C GLY A 118 0.06 -38.28 1.04
N VAL A 119 0.44 -37.56 -0.01
CA VAL A 119 0.98 -38.16 -1.24
C VAL A 119 2.32 -38.79 -0.91
#